data_AF-A0A9E1TVY0-F1
#
_entry.id   AF-A0A9E1TVY0-F1
#
_cell.length_a   1.000
_cell.length_b   1.000
_cell.length_c   1.000
_cell.angle_alpha   90.00
_cell.angle_beta   90.00
_cell.angle_gamma   90.00
#
_symmetry.space_group_name_H-M   'P 1'
#
loop_
_entity.id
_entity.type
_entity.pdbx_description
1 polymer ?
#
loop_
_entity_poly.entity_id
_entity_poly.type
_entity_poly.pdbx_seq_one_letter_code
_entity_poly.pdbx_strand_id
1 'polypeptide(L)'
;SSGTSFIVTANAVGADATVIGPMRLHPNGGAEADLGAAVSNVDGSPAALVIGGTVGGSRINTARYSGIVTISSSDDFTFDAGGGLMSAAKDNLQNALVTITGNASDDSKRIVFNVNKDVDGSDADLDGLAAVAVSAVYSLSLPTSDEAISFSTNIKGSAVTPLTAASLNEKMIAEVRAQAPIASFSGNSNPANLPIDGSSVAMKYAGDLYYLTMNDGEVVVSGGEPGRVTAYFDAAGLLQIFGGGTLAGESFVLAGDDIVSDNSNMALNFGIAAGKTRLTGQEITLSGSLPTLNIDFNGISVAVDVAADGTITQTPAAAGLTLSFQTTTTGKGRLVAEFESAANVLAFEKPGDALGFKSADLRIKNVDGAIQINSISGDLVTVDATATSLAKKTVKISNMAYEDLIVLVSGNGARSVGAVYDEQVRSNANEPLTIRVTDVNSSQIEILDSVSGHSIATRQLDPNGFTNFANYEFELRGDAGLNDQFTLAASVNVAGDNQNLNSILELRTLDADGAGSGGFQKVFNTIVAGVGASVQSGGISLQAAEANRDAAAEAETQFSGVNLDAEAAALMEFQQAYQASARILSTARELFQALIDVV
;
A
#
# COMPACT_ATOMS: atom_id res chain seq x y z
N SER A 1 -9.76 15.36 -25.37
CA SER A 1 -10.14 13.98 -25.72
C SER A 1 -9.79 13.07 -24.56
N SER A 2 -10.69 12.97 -23.59
CA SER A 2 -10.59 12.01 -22.49
C SER A 2 -10.94 10.63 -23.04
N GLY A 3 -9.93 9.81 -23.32
CA GLY A 3 -10.14 8.43 -23.72
C GLY A 3 -10.56 7.61 -22.50
N THR A 4 -11.82 7.20 -22.46
CA THR A 4 -12.32 6.24 -21.47
C THR A 4 -11.82 4.85 -21.91
N SER A 5 -10.88 4.27 -21.18
CA SER A 5 -10.45 2.88 -21.38
C SER A 5 -11.30 1.96 -20.51
N PHE A 6 -11.86 0.91 -21.12
CA PHE A 6 -12.65 -0.11 -20.43
C PHE A 6 -11.81 -1.36 -20.26
N ILE A 7 -11.85 -1.97 -19.07
CA ILE A 7 -11.22 -3.28 -18.83
C ILE A 7 -12.33 -4.32 -18.89
N VAL A 8 -12.13 -5.34 -19.73
CA VAL A 8 -13.03 -6.47 -19.88
C VAL A 8 -12.29 -7.71 -19.39
N THR A 9 -12.69 -8.24 -18.23
CA THR A 9 -12.09 -9.46 -17.68
C THR A 9 -13.02 -10.63 -17.96
N ALA A 10 -12.51 -11.69 -18.60
CA ALA A 10 -13.28 -12.91 -18.87
C ALA A 10 -12.93 -13.99 -17.84
N ASN A 11 -13.92 -14.43 -17.07
CA ASN A 11 -13.73 -15.47 -16.06
C ASN A 11 -14.14 -16.84 -16.62
N ALA A 12 -13.20 -17.78 -16.73
CA ALA A 12 -13.46 -19.09 -17.32
C ALA A 12 -14.00 -20.08 -16.27
N VAL A 13 -15.32 -20.17 -16.12
CA VAL A 13 -15.98 -21.39 -15.59
C VAL A 13 -17.33 -21.56 -16.28
N GLY A 14 -17.61 -22.80 -16.71
CA GLY A 14 -18.65 -23.15 -17.67
C GLY A 14 -20.09 -22.83 -17.26
N ALA A 15 -20.76 -22.08 -18.14
CA ALA A 15 -22.14 -22.24 -18.58
C ALA A 15 -22.25 -21.46 -19.90
N ASP A 16 -22.79 -22.08 -20.95
CA ASP A 16 -22.84 -21.52 -22.30
C ASP A 16 -23.85 -20.36 -22.41
N ALA A 17 -23.44 -19.15 -22.01
CA ALA A 17 -24.09 -17.92 -22.46
C ALA A 17 -23.35 -17.43 -23.72
N THR A 18 -23.96 -17.64 -24.89
CA THR A 18 -23.43 -17.11 -26.14
C THR A 18 -24.03 -15.72 -26.39
N VAL A 19 -23.22 -14.67 -26.30
CA VAL A 19 -23.61 -13.34 -26.81
C VAL A 19 -23.49 -13.38 -28.34
N ILE A 20 -24.62 -13.55 -29.04
CA ILE A 20 -24.71 -13.43 -30.50
C ILE A 20 -25.32 -12.06 -30.83
N GLY A 21 -24.47 -11.05 -31.01
CA GLY A 21 -24.93 -9.73 -31.45
C GLY A 21 -23.82 -8.66 -31.38
N PRO A 22 -23.94 -7.56 -32.14
CA PRO A 22 -23.01 -6.44 -32.03
C PRO A 22 -23.15 -5.78 -30.65
N MET A 23 -22.08 -5.81 -29.85
CA MET A 23 -22.00 -5.10 -28.58
C MET A 23 -21.99 -3.59 -28.86
N ARG A 24 -23.02 -2.87 -28.41
CA ARG A 24 -23.15 -1.42 -28.55
C ARG A 24 -23.21 -0.79 -27.16
N LEU A 25 -22.27 0.12 -26.88
CA LEU A 25 -22.27 0.93 -25.65
C LEU A 25 -22.63 2.36 -26.02
N HIS A 26 -23.67 2.89 -25.38
CA HIS A 26 -24.09 4.27 -25.57
C HIS A 26 -23.67 5.10 -24.35
N PRO A 27 -22.63 5.94 -24.42
CA PRO A 27 -22.43 6.98 -23.43
C PRO A 27 -23.60 7.96 -23.52
N ASN A 28 -24.25 8.22 -22.39
CA ASN A 28 -25.47 9.03 -22.37
C ASN A 28 -25.13 10.49 -22.75
N GLY A 29 -25.34 10.86 -24.03
CA GLY A 29 -25.20 12.24 -24.52
C GLY A 29 -24.09 12.53 -25.55
N GLY A 30 -23.43 11.53 -26.13
CA GLY A 30 -22.37 11.73 -27.15
C GLY A 30 -22.43 10.78 -28.34
N ALA A 31 -21.73 11.14 -29.43
CA ALA A 31 -21.58 10.31 -30.63
C ALA A 31 -20.95 8.93 -30.31
N GLU A 32 -21.22 7.93 -31.15
CA GLU A 32 -20.66 6.57 -31.05
C GLU A 32 -19.15 6.62 -30.81
N ALA A 33 -18.70 6.19 -29.62
CA ALA A 33 -17.28 6.12 -29.29
C ALA A 33 -16.75 4.72 -29.66
N ASP A 34 -15.73 4.70 -30.51
CA ASP A 34 -14.99 3.49 -30.86
C ASP A 34 -14.24 2.96 -29.62
N LEU A 35 -14.55 1.73 -29.21
CA LEU A 35 -13.99 1.07 -28.03
C LEU A 35 -12.49 0.80 -28.16
N GLY A 36 -11.71 1.31 -27.20
CA GLY A 36 -10.41 0.74 -26.83
C GLY A 36 -10.59 -0.04 -25.52
N ALA A 37 -10.83 -1.34 -25.61
CA ALA A 37 -11.00 -2.20 -24.44
C ALA A 37 -9.73 -3.03 -24.21
N ALA A 38 -9.07 -2.86 -23.07
CA ALA A 38 -7.97 -3.72 -22.66
C ALA A 38 -8.56 -5.00 -22.07
N VAL A 39 -8.23 -6.14 -22.68
CA VAL A 39 -8.64 -7.46 -22.18
C VAL A 39 -7.45 -8.02 -21.40
N SER A 40 -7.67 -8.40 -20.15
CA SER A 40 -6.66 -9.07 -19.31
C SER A 40 -7.16 -10.44 -18.89
N ASN A 41 -6.24 -11.40 -18.77
CA ASN A 41 -6.52 -12.67 -18.13
C ASN A 41 -6.75 -12.46 -16.62
N VAL A 42 -7.30 -13.47 -15.95
CA VAL A 42 -7.62 -13.46 -14.50
C VAL A 42 -6.39 -13.15 -13.63
N ASP A 43 -5.18 -13.43 -14.12
CA ASP A 43 -3.90 -13.15 -13.46
C ASP A 43 -3.33 -11.74 -13.72
N GLY A 44 -4.07 -10.89 -14.44
CA GLY A 44 -3.63 -9.54 -14.81
C GLY A 44 -2.67 -9.49 -16.01
N SER A 45 -2.35 -10.63 -16.63
CA SER A 45 -1.57 -10.63 -17.87
C SER A 45 -2.40 -10.11 -19.06
N PRO A 46 -1.77 -9.44 -20.05
CA PRO A 46 -2.48 -8.95 -21.23
C PRO A 46 -3.04 -10.14 -22.04
N ALA A 47 -4.33 -10.09 -22.38
CA ALA A 47 -4.93 -11.10 -23.24
C ALA A 47 -4.44 -10.94 -24.69
N ALA A 48 -4.33 -12.05 -25.41
CA ALA A 48 -3.77 -12.09 -26.77
C ALA A 48 -4.58 -11.34 -27.84
N LEU A 49 -5.80 -10.87 -27.52
CA LEU A 49 -6.71 -10.20 -28.46
C LEU A 49 -7.41 -9.00 -27.81
N VAL A 50 -7.17 -7.81 -28.37
CA VAL A 50 -7.71 -6.52 -27.90
C VAL A 50 -8.78 -6.06 -28.88
N ILE A 51 -10.02 -5.81 -28.41
CA ILE A 51 -11.06 -5.19 -29.25
C ILE A 51 -10.60 -3.76 -29.59
N GLY A 52 -10.67 -3.41 -30.88
CA GLY A 52 -10.08 -2.18 -31.41
C GLY A 52 -8.63 -2.32 -31.89
N GLY A 53 -7.96 -3.44 -31.58
CA GLY A 53 -6.67 -3.81 -32.15
C GLY A 53 -6.75 -4.19 -33.64
N THR A 54 -5.59 -4.27 -34.31
CA THR A 54 -5.50 -4.62 -35.73
C THR A 54 -4.72 -5.93 -35.90
N VAL A 55 -5.32 -6.92 -36.56
CA VAL A 55 -4.64 -8.16 -36.96
C VAL A 55 -4.79 -8.32 -38.47
N GLY A 56 -3.67 -8.46 -39.18
CA GLY A 56 -3.67 -8.58 -40.65
C GLY A 56 -4.27 -7.37 -41.39
N GLY A 57 -4.24 -6.17 -40.79
CA GLY A 57 -4.77 -4.94 -41.38
C GLY A 57 -6.28 -4.72 -41.20
N SER A 58 -7.00 -5.64 -40.57
CA SER A 58 -8.41 -5.47 -40.20
C SER A 58 -8.56 -5.18 -38.70
N ARG A 59 -9.38 -4.18 -38.38
CA ARG A 59 -9.75 -3.87 -36.99
C ARG A 59 -10.66 -4.98 -36.45
N ILE A 60 -10.34 -5.45 -35.24
CA ILE A 60 -11.19 -6.41 -34.52
C ILE A 60 -12.39 -5.64 -33.97
N ASN A 61 -13.56 -5.84 -34.59
CA ASN A 61 -14.82 -5.18 -34.24
C ASN A 61 -15.85 -6.12 -33.59
N THR A 62 -15.50 -7.41 -33.43
CA THR A 62 -16.33 -8.43 -32.81
C THR A 62 -15.43 -9.37 -32.01
N ALA A 63 -15.87 -9.78 -30.82
CA ALA A 63 -15.22 -10.82 -30.03
C ALA A 63 -16.30 -11.66 -29.33
N ARG A 64 -16.01 -12.95 -29.15
CA ARG A 64 -16.86 -13.86 -28.38
C ARG A 64 -16.21 -14.07 -27.02
N TYR A 65 -16.91 -13.67 -25.96
CA TYR A 65 -16.53 -13.97 -24.59
C TYR A 65 -17.41 -15.13 -24.08
N SER A 66 -16.83 -15.97 -23.23
CA SER A 66 -17.53 -17.04 -22.51
C SER A 66 -17.22 -16.87 -21.03
N GLY A 67 -18.23 -17.01 -20.18
CA GLY A 67 -18.14 -16.76 -18.74
C GLY A 67 -18.60 -15.37 -18.31
N ILE A 68 -18.16 -14.94 -17.14
CA ILE A 68 -18.56 -13.66 -16.54
C ILE A 68 -17.69 -12.55 -17.13
N VAL A 69 -18.36 -11.52 -17.63
CA VAL A 69 -17.72 -10.36 -18.26
C VAL A 69 -17.95 -9.15 -17.36
N THR A 70 -16.91 -8.70 -16.67
CA THR A 70 -16.96 -7.47 -15.89
C THR A 70 -16.53 -6.30 -16.77
N ILE A 71 -17.35 -5.26 -16.85
CA ILE A 71 -17.06 -4.01 -17.57
C ILE A 71 -17.04 -2.87 -16.56
N SER A 72 -15.90 -2.19 -16.44
CA SER A 72 -15.72 -1.03 -15.54
C SER A 72 -15.62 0.27 -16.33
N SER A 73 -16.27 1.33 -15.85
CA SER A 73 -16.30 2.67 -16.45
C SER A 73 -16.15 3.75 -15.37
N SER A 74 -15.56 4.89 -15.72
CA SER A 74 -15.53 6.08 -14.85
C SER A 74 -16.86 6.86 -14.83
N ASP A 75 -17.77 6.52 -15.75
CA ASP A 75 -19.05 7.19 -16.02
C ASP A 75 -20.17 6.17 -16.21
N ASP A 76 -21.42 6.60 -16.05
CA ASP A 76 -22.62 5.81 -16.34
C ASP A 76 -22.57 5.27 -17.78
N PHE A 77 -22.98 4.02 -17.97
CA PHE A 77 -23.09 3.42 -19.29
C PHE A 77 -24.31 2.51 -19.40
N THR A 78 -24.83 2.37 -20.62
CA THR A 78 -25.85 1.37 -20.91
C THR A 78 -25.25 0.26 -21.76
N PHE A 79 -25.65 -0.97 -21.47
CA PHE A 79 -25.19 -2.19 -22.11
C PHE A 79 -26.40 -2.95 -22.68
N ASP A 80 -26.34 -3.29 -23.97
CA ASP A 80 -27.37 -4.10 -24.63
C ASP A 80 -26.74 -5.42 -25.11
N ALA A 81 -27.18 -6.53 -24.52
CA ALA A 81 -26.77 -7.89 -24.87
C ALA A 81 -27.79 -8.63 -25.75
N GLY A 82 -28.71 -7.92 -26.39
CA GLY A 82 -29.79 -8.51 -27.20
C GLY A 82 -31.01 -8.98 -26.40
N GLY A 83 -30.98 -8.81 -25.07
CA GLY A 83 -32.10 -9.09 -24.15
C GLY A 83 -32.79 -7.83 -23.59
N GLY A 84 -32.35 -6.63 -23.99
CA GLY A 84 -32.79 -5.34 -23.46
C GLY A 84 -31.64 -4.47 -22.96
N LEU A 85 -31.89 -3.17 -22.83
CA LEU A 85 -30.94 -2.20 -22.27
C LEU A 85 -30.78 -2.41 -20.77
N MET A 86 -29.57 -2.72 -20.35
CA MET A 86 -29.13 -2.71 -18.96
C MET A 86 -28.42 -1.38 -18.69
N SER A 87 -28.77 -0.70 -17.60
CA SER A 87 -28.12 0.57 -17.22
C SER A 87 -27.18 0.34 -16.04
N ALA A 88 -25.93 0.75 -16.18
CA ALA A 88 -24.95 0.79 -15.12
C ALA A 88 -24.70 2.27 -14.74
N ALA A 89 -24.93 2.60 -13.48
CA ALA A 89 -24.57 3.90 -12.93
C ALA A 89 -23.13 3.87 -12.41
N LYS A 90 -22.46 5.01 -12.42
CA LYS A 90 -21.15 5.22 -11.83
C LYS A 90 -21.17 4.80 -10.36
N ASP A 91 -20.31 3.84 -10.04
CA ASP A 91 -20.08 3.44 -8.67
C ASP A 91 -19.25 4.50 -7.94
N ASN A 92 -19.94 5.42 -7.25
CA ASN A 92 -19.31 6.43 -6.40
C ASN A 92 -18.73 5.83 -5.11
N LEU A 93 -18.80 4.50 -4.91
CA LEU A 93 -18.26 3.79 -3.75
C LEU A 93 -16.78 3.41 -3.89
N GLN A 94 -16.21 3.45 -5.10
CA GLN A 94 -14.76 3.41 -5.24
C GLN A 94 -14.16 4.74 -4.73
N ASN A 95 -13.73 4.72 -3.46
CA ASN A 95 -13.35 5.86 -2.58
C ASN A 95 -14.44 6.36 -1.61
N ALA A 96 -15.52 5.61 -1.38
CA ALA A 96 -16.48 5.94 -0.32
C ALA A 96 -16.12 5.31 1.04
N LEU A 97 -16.85 5.74 2.06
CA LEU A 97 -16.82 5.18 3.41
C LEU A 97 -17.31 3.72 3.48
N VAL A 98 -17.72 3.13 2.35
CA VAL A 98 -18.14 1.73 2.22
C VAL A 98 -17.58 1.15 0.93
N THR A 99 -17.09 -0.09 0.99
CA THR A 99 -16.71 -0.89 -0.18
C THR A 99 -17.50 -2.17 -0.17
N ILE A 100 -18.15 -2.50 -1.29
CA ILE A 100 -18.91 -3.75 -1.48
C ILE A 100 -18.22 -4.55 -2.59
N THR A 101 -17.84 -5.78 -2.32
CA THR A 101 -17.24 -6.69 -3.31
C THR A 101 -18.07 -7.97 -3.41
N GLY A 102 -18.37 -8.40 -4.64
CA GLY A 102 -19.01 -9.68 -4.92
C GLY A 102 -17.99 -10.78 -5.21
N ASN A 103 -18.39 -12.04 -5.03
CA ASN A 103 -17.68 -13.16 -5.65
C ASN A 103 -18.07 -13.30 -7.14
N ALA A 104 -17.49 -14.27 -7.85
CA ALA A 104 -17.77 -14.43 -9.28
C ALA A 104 -19.27 -14.57 -9.58
N SER A 105 -19.98 -15.42 -8.83
CA SER A 105 -21.41 -15.69 -9.05
C SER A 105 -22.34 -14.60 -8.49
N ASP A 106 -21.81 -13.61 -7.77
CA ASP A 106 -22.57 -12.58 -7.04
C ASP A 106 -23.62 -13.09 -6.04
N ASP A 107 -23.57 -14.38 -5.69
CA ASP A 107 -24.34 -15.02 -4.61
C ASP A 107 -23.73 -14.76 -3.22
N SER A 108 -22.60 -14.05 -3.18
CA SER A 108 -21.95 -13.59 -1.95
C SER A 108 -21.48 -12.15 -2.12
N LYS A 109 -21.77 -11.30 -1.13
CA LYS A 109 -21.24 -9.93 -1.03
C LYS A 109 -20.43 -9.75 0.25
N ARG A 110 -19.31 -9.05 0.17
CA ARG A 110 -18.46 -8.64 1.29
C ARG A 110 -18.52 -7.12 1.39
N ILE A 111 -18.84 -6.60 2.58
CA ILE A 111 -19.03 -5.17 2.84
C ILE A 111 -18.00 -4.73 3.88
N VAL A 112 -17.22 -3.72 3.52
CA VAL A 112 -16.20 -3.12 4.38
C VAL A 112 -16.57 -1.66 4.62
N PHE A 113 -16.85 -1.31 5.87
CA PHE A 113 -17.01 0.09 6.29
C PHE A 113 -15.65 0.68 6.65
N ASN A 114 -15.29 1.78 5.99
CA ASN A 114 -14.09 2.54 6.31
C ASN A 114 -14.41 3.49 7.47
N VAL A 115 -14.25 2.98 8.70
CA VAL A 115 -14.50 3.74 9.93
C VAL A 115 -13.28 4.57 10.29
N ASN A 116 -13.42 5.90 10.35
CA ASN A 116 -12.38 6.78 10.86
C ASN A 116 -12.79 7.32 12.22
N LYS A 117 -12.35 6.68 13.31
CA LYS A 117 -12.74 7.04 14.68
C LYS A 117 -12.50 8.52 15.00
N ASP A 118 -11.48 9.13 14.41
CA ASP A 118 -11.02 10.48 14.77
C ASP A 118 -11.91 11.58 14.18
N VAL A 119 -12.65 11.24 13.13
CA VAL A 119 -13.58 12.17 12.47
C VAL A 119 -15.04 11.73 12.61
N ASP A 120 -15.26 10.42 12.71
CA ASP A 120 -16.57 9.80 12.82
C ASP A 120 -16.97 9.52 14.27
N GLY A 121 -16.02 9.59 15.21
CA GLY A 121 -16.20 9.33 16.64
C GLY A 121 -16.45 10.58 17.47
N SER A 122 -16.78 10.38 18.74
CA SER A 122 -16.94 11.46 19.71
C SER A 122 -15.59 11.65 20.36
N ASP A 123 -14.81 12.58 19.83
CA ASP A 123 -13.55 12.99 20.44
C ASP A 123 -13.65 14.40 21.00
N ALA A 124 -12.92 14.63 22.08
CA ALA A 124 -12.71 15.94 22.65
C ALA A 124 -11.33 16.46 22.20
N ASP A 125 -11.17 17.78 22.14
CA ASP A 125 -9.86 18.38 21.97
C ASP A 125 -8.91 18.00 23.13
N LEU A 126 -7.62 18.26 22.95
CA LEU A 126 -6.56 17.88 23.89
C LEU A 126 -6.83 18.34 25.34
N ASP A 127 -7.53 19.46 25.49
CA ASP A 127 -7.85 20.09 26.78
C ASP A 127 -9.26 19.74 27.29
N GLY A 128 -10.05 18.96 26.54
CA GLY A 128 -11.42 18.54 26.89
C GLY A 128 -12.47 19.66 26.85
N LEU A 129 -12.15 20.81 26.26
CA LEU A 129 -12.96 22.03 26.21
C LEU A 129 -13.84 22.12 24.95
N ALA A 130 -13.51 21.37 23.90
CA ALA A 130 -14.30 21.26 22.68
C ALA A 130 -14.59 19.80 22.33
N ALA A 131 -15.85 19.39 22.38
CA ALA A 131 -16.28 18.07 21.92
C ALA A 131 -16.76 18.14 20.46
N VAL A 132 -16.29 17.23 19.63
CA VAL A 132 -16.87 17.01 18.30
C VAL A 132 -18.00 16.00 18.45
N ALA A 133 -19.23 16.43 18.14
CA ALA A 133 -20.39 15.54 18.15
C ALA A 133 -20.28 14.54 17.00
N VAL A 134 -20.39 13.24 17.31
CA VAL A 134 -20.50 12.19 16.28
C VAL A 134 -21.69 12.48 15.39
N SER A 135 -21.45 12.54 14.09
CA SER A 135 -22.52 12.59 13.10
C SER A 135 -22.29 11.61 11.94
N ALA A 136 -21.36 10.66 12.08
CA ALA A 136 -21.29 9.57 11.14
C ALA A 136 -22.50 8.65 11.30
N VAL A 137 -23.06 8.26 10.16
CA VAL A 137 -24.23 7.39 10.09
C VAL A 137 -23.93 6.31 9.08
N TYR A 138 -24.01 5.07 9.51
CA TYR A 138 -23.72 3.88 8.71
C TYR A 138 -25.02 3.10 8.53
N SER A 139 -25.42 2.88 7.29
CA SER A 139 -26.64 2.15 6.96
C SER A 139 -26.31 0.90 6.16
N LEU A 140 -27.07 -0.16 6.43
CA LEU A 140 -27.05 -1.41 5.69
C LEU A 140 -28.49 -1.82 5.44
N SER A 141 -28.84 -2.10 4.19
CA SER A 141 -30.12 -2.64 3.77
C SER A 141 -29.89 -3.83 2.85
N LEU A 142 -30.59 -4.92 3.17
CA LEU A 142 -30.61 -6.17 2.44
C LEU A 142 -32.02 -6.33 1.85
N PRO A 143 -32.27 -5.79 0.64
CA PRO A 143 -33.53 -6.01 -0.05
C PRO A 143 -33.66 -7.50 -0.44
N THR A 144 -34.90 -7.95 -0.60
CA THR A 144 -35.20 -9.29 -1.09
C THR A 144 -35.86 -9.21 -2.47
N SER A 145 -36.28 -10.34 -3.04
CA SER A 145 -37.07 -10.38 -4.28
C SER A 145 -38.47 -9.78 -4.12
N ASP A 146 -38.93 -9.56 -2.89
CA ASP A 146 -40.13 -8.77 -2.57
C ASP A 146 -39.71 -7.39 -2.04
N GLU A 147 -40.11 -6.33 -2.72
CA GLU A 147 -39.77 -4.94 -2.37
C GLU A 147 -40.31 -4.53 -0.98
N ALA A 148 -41.36 -5.19 -0.48
CA ALA A 148 -41.90 -4.94 0.85
C ALA A 148 -41.04 -5.56 1.97
N ILE A 149 -40.18 -6.53 1.64
CA ILE A 149 -39.42 -7.31 2.61
C ILE A 149 -37.92 -6.99 2.45
N SER A 150 -37.37 -6.33 3.46
CA SER A 150 -35.93 -6.01 3.54
C SER A 150 -35.45 -6.05 4.99
N PHE A 151 -34.17 -6.39 5.20
CA PHE A 151 -33.54 -6.27 6.53
C PHE A 151 -32.64 -5.05 6.53
N SER A 152 -32.91 -4.08 7.39
CA SER A 152 -32.18 -2.82 7.38
C SER A 152 -31.79 -2.30 8.76
N THR A 153 -30.63 -1.69 8.86
CA THR A 153 -30.15 -1.00 10.06
C THR A 153 -29.56 0.34 9.68
N ASN A 154 -29.66 1.29 10.60
CA ASN A 154 -29.08 2.61 10.48
C ASN A 154 -28.46 3.03 11.81
N ILE A 155 -27.15 2.89 11.92
CA ILE A 155 -26.40 3.08 13.16
C ILE A 155 -25.63 4.40 13.11
N LYS A 156 -25.89 5.24 14.11
CA LYS A 156 -25.06 6.41 14.38
C LYS A 156 -23.73 5.95 14.99
N GLY A 157 -22.62 6.54 14.58
CA GLY A 157 -21.31 6.23 15.15
C GLY A 157 -21.25 6.39 16.68
N SER A 158 -22.06 7.29 17.26
CA SER A 158 -22.16 7.50 18.71
C SER A 158 -22.82 6.36 19.46
N ALA A 159 -23.53 5.47 18.77
CA ALA A 159 -24.12 4.27 19.36
C ALA A 159 -23.12 3.10 19.40
N VAL A 160 -21.88 3.29 18.94
CA VAL A 160 -20.84 2.27 18.88
C VAL A 160 -19.66 2.74 19.74
N THR A 161 -19.28 1.96 20.75
CA THR A 161 -18.20 2.35 21.69
C THR A 161 -17.33 1.14 22.04
N PRO A 162 -16.01 1.16 21.73
CA PRO A 162 -15.32 2.16 20.91
C PRO A 162 -15.80 2.11 19.44
N LEU A 163 -15.78 3.23 18.72
CA LEU A 163 -16.10 3.23 17.29
C LEU A 163 -14.92 2.64 16.49
N THR A 164 -15.07 1.40 16.05
CA THR A 164 -14.12 0.68 15.19
C THR A 164 -14.89 -0.07 14.11
N ALA A 165 -14.21 -0.50 13.04
CA ALA A 165 -14.85 -1.35 12.04
C ALA A 165 -15.39 -2.66 12.66
N ALA A 166 -14.66 -3.26 13.61
CA ALA A 166 -15.08 -4.50 14.27
C ALA A 166 -16.37 -4.32 15.08
N SER A 167 -16.39 -3.34 16.00
CA SER A 167 -17.57 -3.05 16.83
C SER A 167 -18.77 -2.54 16.02
N LEU A 168 -18.54 -1.81 14.93
CA LEU A 168 -19.61 -1.42 14.01
C LEU A 168 -20.21 -2.64 13.29
N ASN A 169 -19.36 -3.53 12.77
CA ASN A 169 -19.82 -4.74 12.09
C ASN A 169 -20.64 -5.62 13.03
N GLU A 170 -20.15 -5.87 14.25
CA GLU A 170 -20.89 -6.62 15.27
C GLU A 170 -22.26 -6.01 15.55
N LYS A 171 -22.31 -4.69 15.74
CA LYS A 171 -23.56 -3.96 16.01
C LYS A 171 -24.53 -4.00 14.83
N MET A 172 -24.05 -3.81 13.60
CA MET A 172 -24.86 -3.90 12.38
C MET A 172 -25.45 -5.29 12.22
N ILE A 173 -24.61 -6.32 12.30
CA ILE A 173 -25.02 -7.70 12.16
C ILE A 173 -26.07 -8.06 13.23
N ALA A 174 -25.85 -7.63 14.47
CA ALA A 174 -26.79 -7.84 15.55
C ALA A 174 -28.16 -7.18 15.27
N GLU A 175 -28.20 -5.94 14.78
CA GLU A 175 -29.47 -5.24 14.48
C GLU A 175 -30.20 -5.80 13.26
N VAL A 176 -29.47 -6.24 12.24
CA VAL A 176 -30.06 -6.93 11.08
C VAL A 176 -30.64 -8.28 11.52
N ARG A 177 -29.90 -9.08 12.29
CA ARG A 177 -30.37 -10.37 12.81
C ARG A 177 -31.51 -10.22 13.81
N ALA A 178 -31.53 -9.15 14.59
CA ALA A 178 -32.58 -8.88 15.58
C ALA A 178 -33.96 -8.65 14.94
N GLN A 179 -34.06 -8.49 13.62
CA GLN A 179 -35.31 -8.41 12.87
C GLN A 179 -35.86 -9.77 12.45
N ALA A 180 -35.05 -10.83 12.54
CA ALA A 180 -35.39 -12.16 12.08
C ALA A 180 -35.81 -13.09 13.25
N PRO A 181 -36.48 -14.23 12.97
CA PRO A 181 -36.85 -15.22 13.97
C PRO A 181 -35.65 -15.69 14.78
N ILE A 182 -35.85 -15.76 16.10
CA ILE A 182 -34.84 -16.21 17.05
C ILE A 182 -34.91 -17.72 17.19
N ALA A 183 -33.76 -18.39 17.10
CA ALA A 183 -33.63 -19.81 17.37
C ALA A 183 -33.08 -20.06 18.78
N SER A 184 -33.72 -20.99 19.46
CA SER A 184 -33.22 -21.61 20.69
C SER A 184 -33.46 -23.11 20.66
N PHE A 185 -32.76 -23.84 21.51
CA PHE A 185 -32.86 -25.28 21.62
C PHE A 185 -32.77 -25.69 23.08
N SER A 186 -33.54 -26.69 23.48
CA SER A 186 -33.55 -27.26 24.81
C SER A 186 -33.39 -28.77 24.73
N GLY A 187 -32.53 -29.33 25.58
CA GLY A 187 -32.52 -30.75 25.87
C GLY A 187 -33.90 -31.23 26.33
N ASN A 188 -34.16 -32.51 26.12
CA ASN A 188 -35.44 -33.15 26.46
C ASN A 188 -35.28 -34.21 27.57
N SER A 189 -34.06 -34.51 27.98
CA SER A 189 -33.75 -35.40 29.11
C SER A 189 -32.66 -34.79 29.98
N ASN A 190 -32.81 -34.94 31.29
CA ASN A 190 -31.76 -34.60 32.24
C ASN A 190 -30.72 -35.74 32.23
N PRO A 191 -29.45 -35.49 31.88
CA PRO A 191 -28.41 -36.48 32.06
C PRO A 191 -28.23 -36.75 33.56
N ALA A 192 -28.08 -38.02 33.96
CA ALA A 192 -28.05 -38.41 35.38
C ALA A 192 -26.91 -37.74 36.17
N ASN A 193 -25.85 -37.35 35.48
CA ASN A 193 -24.81 -36.43 35.92
C ASN A 193 -24.49 -35.50 34.73
N LEU A 194 -23.94 -34.31 35.00
CA LEU A 194 -23.38 -33.49 33.92
C LEU A 194 -22.33 -34.30 33.14
N PRO A 195 -22.20 -34.10 31.81
CA PRO A 195 -21.15 -34.75 31.05
C PRO A 195 -19.77 -34.41 31.63
N ILE A 196 -18.83 -35.35 31.57
CA ILE A 196 -17.48 -35.16 32.13
C ILE A 196 -16.73 -34.06 31.36
N ASP A 197 -15.87 -33.33 32.06
CA ASP A 197 -15.00 -32.31 31.44
C ASP A 197 -14.21 -32.89 30.27
N GLY A 198 -14.14 -32.13 29.18
CA GLY A 198 -13.58 -32.55 27.89
C GLY A 198 -14.57 -33.27 26.97
N SER A 199 -15.75 -33.70 27.45
CA SER A 199 -16.81 -34.19 26.57
C SER A 199 -17.28 -33.07 25.64
N SER A 200 -17.57 -33.38 24.38
CA SER A 200 -18.01 -32.39 23.41
C SER A 200 -19.11 -32.95 22.51
N VAL A 201 -20.13 -32.13 22.24
CA VAL A 201 -21.17 -32.41 21.25
C VAL A 201 -21.23 -31.29 20.22
N ALA A 202 -21.50 -31.63 18.96
CA ALA A 202 -21.48 -30.71 17.84
C ALA A 202 -22.87 -30.47 17.25
N MET A 203 -23.18 -29.22 16.94
CA MET A 203 -24.43 -28.78 16.34
C MET A 203 -24.19 -27.83 15.17
N LYS A 204 -25.03 -27.94 14.14
CA LYS A 204 -25.08 -26.97 13.05
C LYS A 204 -26.09 -25.89 13.36
N TYR A 205 -25.72 -24.65 13.07
CA TYR A 205 -26.59 -23.50 13.16
C TYR A 205 -26.17 -22.40 12.20
N ALA A 206 -27.13 -21.85 11.46
CA ALA A 206 -26.90 -20.77 10.50
C ALA A 206 -25.74 -21.03 9.49
N GLY A 207 -25.59 -22.29 9.06
CA GLY A 207 -24.54 -22.73 8.13
C GLY A 207 -23.19 -23.08 8.77
N ASP A 208 -22.99 -22.80 10.06
CA ASP A 208 -21.72 -23.07 10.76
C ASP A 208 -21.85 -24.27 11.73
N LEU A 209 -20.71 -24.89 12.04
CA LEU A 209 -20.60 -25.99 13.01
C LEU A 209 -20.06 -25.45 14.34
N TYR A 210 -20.80 -25.68 15.42
CA TYR A 210 -20.46 -25.30 16.78
C TYR A 210 -20.22 -26.55 17.63
N TYR A 211 -19.21 -26.48 18.50
CA TYR A 211 -18.88 -27.50 19.49
C TYR A 211 -19.21 -26.98 20.87
N LEU A 212 -19.95 -27.78 21.64
CA LEU A 212 -20.34 -27.52 23.02
C LEU A 212 -19.50 -28.45 23.88
N THR A 213 -18.45 -27.92 24.50
CA THR A 213 -17.47 -28.70 25.27
C THR A 213 -17.62 -28.42 26.76
N MET A 214 -17.62 -29.47 27.59
CA MET A 214 -17.61 -29.30 29.04
C MET A 214 -16.21 -28.87 29.51
N ASN A 215 -16.15 -27.83 30.32
CA ASN A 215 -14.94 -27.41 31.01
C ASN A 215 -15.29 -26.88 32.40
N ASP A 216 -14.72 -27.48 33.44
CA ASP A 216 -14.95 -27.15 34.85
C ASP A 216 -16.45 -27.09 35.22
N GLY A 217 -17.26 -28.00 34.65
CA GLY A 217 -18.71 -28.06 34.88
C GLY A 217 -19.55 -27.03 34.12
N GLU A 218 -18.94 -26.17 33.30
CA GLU A 218 -19.63 -25.24 32.40
C GLU A 218 -19.50 -25.65 30.93
N VAL A 219 -20.42 -25.17 30.09
CA VAL A 219 -20.38 -25.41 28.65
C VAL A 219 -19.63 -24.27 27.96
N VAL A 220 -18.53 -24.59 27.32
CA VAL A 220 -17.76 -23.67 26.48
C VAL A 220 -18.13 -23.91 25.01
N VAL A 221 -18.56 -22.85 24.33
CA VAL A 221 -18.90 -22.90 22.90
C VAL A 221 -17.68 -22.53 22.06
N SER A 222 -17.36 -23.36 21.07
CA SER A 222 -16.31 -23.10 20.09
C SER A 222 -16.77 -23.46 18.68
N GLY A 223 -15.99 -23.07 17.66
CA GLY A 223 -16.41 -23.18 16.26
C GLY A 223 -17.41 -22.10 15.84
N GLY A 224 -17.75 -22.10 14.55
CA GLY A 224 -18.61 -21.09 13.93
C GLY A 224 -18.20 -19.64 14.19
N GLU A 225 -19.19 -18.76 14.28
CA GLU A 225 -18.99 -17.35 14.57
C GLU A 225 -18.86 -17.10 16.09
N PRO A 226 -17.75 -16.51 16.57
CA PRO A 226 -17.56 -16.25 17.99
C PRO A 226 -18.71 -15.43 18.61
N GLY A 227 -19.18 -15.86 19.79
CA GLY A 227 -20.26 -15.19 20.52
C GLY A 227 -21.65 -15.34 19.92
N ARG A 228 -21.80 -16.04 18.78
CA ARG A 228 -23.11 -16.24 18.13
C ARG A 228 -24.01 -17.21 18.89
N VAL A 229 -23.42 -18.25 19.46
CA VAL A 229 -24.13 -19.29 20.20
C VAL A 229 -23.70 -19.23 21.67
N THR A 230 -24.70 -19.26 22.55
CA THR A 230 -24.50 -19.47 23.99
C THR A 230 -25.18 -20.76 24.40
N ALA A 231 -24.57 -21.49 25.33
CA ALA A 231 -25.11 -22.74 25.83
C ALA A 231 -24.82 -22.89 27.32
N TYR A 232 -25.76 -23.46 28.07
CA TYR A 232 -25.60 -23.74 29.50
C TYR A 232 -26.61 -24.79 29.95
N PHE A 233 -26.31 -25.50 31.04
CA PHE A 233 -27.30 -26.34 31.71
C PHE A 233 -28.15 -25.50 32.66
N ASP A 234 -29.48 -25.59 32.54
CA ASP A 234 -30.39 -24.90 33.45
C ASP A 234 -30.49 -25.60 34.82
N ALA A 235 -31.29 -25.02 35.73
CA ALA A 235 -31.49 -25.57 37.07
C ALA A 235 -32.16 -26.96 37.09
N ALA A 236 -32.81 -27.36 36.00
CA ALA A 236 -33.39 -28.69 35.82
C ALA A 236 -32.40 -29.69 35.18
N GLY A 237 -31.17 -29.25 34.86
CA GLY A 237 -30.14 -30.05 34.22
C GLY A 237 -30.35 -30.23 32.72
N LEU A 238 -31.21 -29.42 32.08
CA LEU A 238 -31.39 -29.48 30.63
C LEU A 238 -30.42 -28.51 29.96
N LEU A 239 -29.76 -28.97 28.89
CA LEU A 239 -28.92 -28.10 28.08
C LEU A 239 -29.80 -27.11 27.31
N GLN A 240 -29.60 -25.82 27.55
CA GLN A 240 -30.21 -24.71 26.84
C GLN A 240 -29.20 -24.11 25.88
N ILE A 241 -29.62 -23.83 24.65
CA ILE A 241 -28.77 -23.26 23.59
C ILE A 241 -29.52 -22.11 22.92
N PHE A 242 -28.85 -20.99 22.70
CA PHE A 242 -29.41 -19.78 22.08
C PHE A 242 -28.49 -19.26 20.98
N GLY A 243 -29.04 -19.01 19.79
CA GLY A 243 -28.28 -18.56 18.60
C GLY A 243 -28.66 -17.17 18.07
N GLY A 244 -29.65 -16.52 18.71
CA GLY A 244 -30.20 -15.26 18.23
C GLY A 244 -31.01 -15.42 16.94
N GLY A 245 -31.14 -14.33 16.18
CA GLY A 245 -31.93 -14.29 14.94
C GLY A 245 -31.19 -14.86 13.73
N THR A 246 -31.91 -15.52 12.83
CA THR A 246 -31.40 -15.94 11.51
C THR A 246 -32.32 -15.45 10.41
N LEU A 247 -31.75 -14.75 9.43
CA LEU A 247 -32.50 -14.19 8.30
C LEU A 247 -33.22 -15.30 7.52
N ALA A 248 -32.65 -16.49 7.43
CA ALA A 248 -33.26 -17.63 6.78
C ALA A 248 -34.17 -18.50 7.67
N GLY A 249 -34.43 -18.09 8.92
CA GLY A 249 -35.26 -18.85 9.85
C GLY A 249 -34.71 -20.25 10.18
N GLU A 250 -33.38 -20.41 10.19
CA GLU A 250 -32.72 -21.68 10.40
C GLU A 250 -32.76 -22.10 11.87
N SER A 251 -32.90 -23.41 12.09
CA SER A 251 -32.92 -24.01 13.42
C SER A 251 -31.58 -24.66 13.79
N PHE A 252 -31.46 -25.02 15.06
CA PHE A 252 -30.39 -25.89 15.53
C PHE A 252 -30.62 -27.33 15.06
N VAL A 253 -29.59 -27.90 14.44
CA VAL A 253 -29.59 -29.28 13.94
C VAL A 253 -28.39 -30.01 14.52
N LEU A 254 -28.59 -31.22 15.03
CA LEU A 254 -27.48 -32.04 15.51
C LEU A 254 -26.58 -32.42 14.32
N ALA A 255 -25.26 -32.30 14.49
CA ALA A 255 -24.34 -32.76 13.45
C ALA A 255 -24.35 -34.30 13.36
N GLY A 256 -24.34 -34.85 12.15
CA GLY A 256 -24.27 -36.29 11.95
C GLY A 256 -22.90 -36.86 12.27
N ASP A 257 -22.85 -38.18 12.49
CA ASP A 257 -21.61 -38.92 12.81
C ASP A 257 -20.61 -38.95 11.64
N ASP A 258 -21.08 -38.61 10.43
CA ASP A 258 -20.27 -38.40 9.23
C ASP A 258 -19.43 -37.12 9.28
N ILE A 259 -19.82 -36.16 10.13
CA ILE A 259 -19.15 -34.86 10.29
C ILE A 259 -18.29 -34.85 11.54
N VAL A 260 -18.86 -35.32 12.65
CA VAL A 260 -18.16 -35.44 13.94
C VAL A 260 -18.40 -36.86 14.44
N SER A 261 -17.35 -37.67 14.51
CA SER A 261 -17.48 -39.06 14.94
C SER A 261 -18.04 -39.17 16.35
N ASP A 262 -18.92 -40.15 16.58
CA ASP A 262 -19.56 -40.44 17.88
C ASP A 262 -20.49 -39.33 18.43
N ASN A 263 -20.85 -38.36 17.60
CA ASN A 263 -21.66 -37.22 18.02
C ASN A 263 -23.09 -37.60 18.44
N SER A 264 -23.68 -38.64 17.85
CA SER A 264 -24.99 -39.16 18.26
C SER A 264 -24.98 -39.68 19.71
N ASN A 265 -23.90 -40.36 20.12
CA ASN A 265 -23.74 -40.83 21.50
C ASN A 265 -23.44 -39.67 22.45
N MET A 266 -22.66 -38.68 22.01
CA MET A 266 -22.45 -37.45 22.78
C MET A 266 -23.77 -36.67 22.95
N ALA A 267 -24.64 -36.64 21.94
CA ALA A 267 -25.95 -36.02 22.04
C ALA A 267 -26.84 -36.68 23.10
N LEU A 268 -26.76 -38.02 23.26
CA LEU A 268 -27.42 -38.71 24.37
C LEU A 268 -26.82 -38.31 25.72
N ASN A 269 -25.49 -38.24 25.82
CA ASN A 269 -24.78 -37.84 27.03
C ASN A 269 -25.12 -36.41 27.47
N PHE A 270 -25.26 -35.49 26.52
CA PHE A 270 -25.66 -34.10 26.76
C PHE A 270 -27.18 -33.89 26.90
N GLY A 271 -27.99 -34.95 26.77
CA GLY A 271 -29.45 -34.87 26.92
C GLY A 271 -30.19 -34.18 25.75
N ILE A 272 -29.55 -34.11 24.57
CA ILE A 272 -30.04 -33.37 23.40
C ILE A 272 -30.41 -34.23 22.19
N ALA A 273 -30.26 -35.56 22.25
CA ALA A 273 -30.58 -36.45 21.13
C ALA A 273 -32.03 -36.33 20.63
N ALA A 274 -32.98 -36.09 21.53
CA ALA A 274 -34.39 -35.83 21.24
C ALA A 274 -34.80 -34.40 21.67
N GLY A 275 -33.86 -33.46 21.61
CA GLY A 275 -34.07 -32.09 22.06
C GLY A 275 -35.03 -31.31 21.15
N LYS A 276 -35.59 -30.25 21.72
CA LYS A 276 -36.60 -29.41 21.07
C LYS A 276 -36.00 -28.10 20.62
N THR A 277 -36.21 -27.78 19.34
CA THR A 277 -35.99 -26.45 18.80
C THR A 277 -37.20 -25.57 19.08
N ARG A 278 -36.94 -24.29 19.37
CA ARG A 278 -37.93 -23.22 19.36
C ARG A 278 -37.51 -22.11 18.41
N LEU A 279 -38.37 -21.80 17.45
CA LEU A 279 -38.26 -20.61 16.62
C LEU A 279 -39.29 -19.59 17.08
N THR A 280 -38.82 -18.42 17.49
CA THR A 280 -39.65 -17.35 18.05
C THR A 280 -39.69 -16.18 17.10
N GLY A 281 -40.88 -15.84 16.62
CA GLY A 281 -41.09 -14.65 15.81
C GLY A 281 -40.94 -13.35 16.61
N GLN A 282 -40.93 -12.25 15.88
CA GLN A 282 -40.94 -10.91 16.40
C GLN A 282 -42.26 -10.60 17.11
N GLU A 283 -42.23 -9.57 17.97
CA GLU A 283 -43.45 -9.13 18.63
C GLU A 283 -44.45 -8.58 17.60
N ILE A 284 -45.66 -9.13 17.62
CA ILE A 284 -46.79 -8.67 16.82
C ILE A 284 -47.91 -8.14 17.70
N THR A 285 -48.73 -7.27 17.13
CA THR A 285 -49.97 -6.80 17.75
C THR A 285 -51.13 -7.64 17.21
N LEU A 286 -51.93 -8.24 18.10
CA LEU A 286 -53.10 -9.02 17.73
C LEU A 286 -54.15 -8.14 17.06
N SER A 287 -54.72 -8.61 15.97
CA SER A 287 -55.78 -7.91 15.24
C SER A 287 -56.67 -8.91 14.50
N GLY A 288 -57.83 -8.47 14.01
CA GLY A 288 -58.74 -9.33 13.25
C GLY A 288 -58.30 -9.62 11.80
N SER A 289 -57.19 -9.05 11.34
CA SER A 289 -56.69 -9.20 9.95
C SER A 289 -55.17 -9.32 9.94
N LEU A 290 -54.64 -10.36 10.55
CA LEU A 290 -53.21 -10.69 10.46
C LEU A 290 -52.93 -11.51 9.19
N PRO A 291 -51.73 -11.36 8.58
CA PRO A 291 -51.34 -12.20 7.44
C PRO A 291 -51.18 -13.65 7.90
N THR A 292 -51.62 -14.59 7.06
CA THR A 292 -51.36 -16.01 7.23
C THR A 292 -49.87 -16.27 7.08
N LEU A 293 -49.29 -17.05 8.01
CA LEU A 293 -47.93 -17.54 7.89
C LEU A 293 -47.96 -18.93 7.24
N ASN A 294 -47.35 -19.07 6.08
CA ASN A 294 -47.15 -20.37 5.45
C ASN A 294 -45.78 -20.92 5.87
N ILE A 295 -45.78 -22.16 6.35
CA ILE A 295 -44.57 -22.91 6.69
C ILE A 295 -44.57 -24.24 5.97
N ASP A 296 -43.38 -24.76 5.67
CA ASP A 296 -43.18 -26.14 5.29
C ASP A 296 -42.77 -26.93 6.53
N PHE A 297 -43.56 -27.93 6.90
CA PHE A 297 -43.23 -28.86 7.98
C PHE A 297 -43.15 -30.28 7.41
N ASN A 298 -41.95 -30.85 7.39
CA ASN A 298 -41.66 -32.16 6.81
C ASN A 298 -42.11 -32.30 5.33
N GLY A 299 -42.00 -31.23 4.53
CA GLY A 299 -42.40 -31.22 3.12
C GLY A 299 -43.90 -30.95 2.89
N ILE A 300 -44.65 -30.62 3.95
CA ILE A 300 -46.07 -30.30 3.89
C ILE A 300 -46.26 -28.82 4.17
N SER A 301 -46.89 -28.11 3.23
CA SER A 301 -47.32 -26.72 3.43
C SER A 301 -48.44 -26.64 4.47
N VAL A 302 -48.22 -25.86 5.52
CA VAL A 302 -49.14 -25.62 6.63
C VAL A 302 -49.40 -24.12 6.73
N ALA A 303 -50.67 -23.73 6.57
CA ALA A 303 -51.11 -22.37 6.82
C ALA A 303 -51.36 -22.16 8.32
N VAL A 304 -50.78 -21.11 8.87
CA VAL A 304 -50.92 -20.72 10.27
C VAL A 304 -51.61 -19.35 10.35
N ASP A 305 -52.74 -19.31 11.05
CA ASP A 305 -53.44 -18.07 11.35
C ASP A 305 -53.47 -17.82 12.87
N VAL A 306 -53.44 -16.53 13.25
CA VAL A 306 -53.58 -16.08 14.63
C VAL A 306 -54.77 -15.13 14.71
N ALA A 307 -55.77 -15.51 15.51
CA ALA A 307 -56.95 -14.69 15.75
C ALA A 307 -56.66 -13.52 16.71
N ALA A 308 -57.60 -12.57 16.81
CA ALA A 308 -57.47 -11.39 17.66
C ALA A 308 -57.37 -11.69 19.17
N ASP A 309 -57.78 -12.89 19.59
CA ASP A 309 -57.66 -13.39 20.96
C ASP A 309 -56.39 -14.23 21.20
N GLY A 310 -55.55 -14.38 20.18
CA GLY A 310 -54.32 -15.18 20.23
C GLY A 310 -54.53 -16.67 19.92
N THR A 311 -55.74 -17.09 19.58
CA THR A 311 -56.01 -18.47 19.14
C THR A 311 -55.26 -18.75 17.84
N ILE A 312 -54.53 -19.88 17.80
CA ILE A 312 -53.75 -20.31 16.64
C ILE A 312 -54.50 -21.44 15.92
N THR A 313 -54.62 -21.34 14.60
CA THR A 313 -55.13 -22.41 13.74
C THR A 313 -54.07 -22.86 12.74
N GLN A 314 -53.92 -24.18 12.58
CA GLN A 314 -53.03 -24.81 11.61
C GLN A 314 -53.86 -25.57 10.58
N THR A 315 -53.61 -25.33 9.30
CA THR A 315 -54.32 -25.99 8.20
C THR A 315 -53.33 -26.52 7.15
N PRO A 316 -53.16 -27.85 7.01
CA PRO A 316 -53.67 -28.91 7.89
C PRO A 316 -52.98 -28.91 9.27
N ALA A 317 -53.53 -29.66 10.23
CA ALA A 317 -52.87 -29.87 11.51
C ALA A 317 -51.56 -30.67 11.32
N ALA A 318 -50.46 -30.18 11.89
CA ALA A 318 -49.14 -30.80 11.77
C ALA A 318 -48.75 -31.53 13.07
N ALA A 319 -48.74 -32.86 13.05
CA ALA A 319 -48.30 -33.65 14.20
C ALA A 319 -46.80 -33.45 14.46
N GLY A 320 -46.42 -33.20 15.72
CA GLY A 320 -45.03 -32.93 16.10
C GLY A 320 -44.64 -31.46 16.09
N LEU A 321 -45.49 -30.58 15.54
CA LEU A 321 -45.33 -29.13 15.61
C LEU A 321 -46.27 -28.53 16.66
N THR A 322 -45.69 -27.88 17.66
CA THR A 322 -46.44 -27.10 18.65
C THR A 322 -46.29 -25.61 18.36
N LEU A 323 -47.40 -24.93 18.14
CA LEU A 323 -47.43 -23.47 18.02
C LEU A 323 -48.05 -22.88 19.28
N SER A 324 -47.44 -21.82 19.81
CA SER A 324 -47.95 -21.09 20.97
C SER A 324 -47.79 -19.59 20.80
N PHE A 325 -48.73 -18.81 21.37
CA PHE A 325 -48.64 -17.36 21.39
C PHE A 325 -48.22 -16.90 22.78
N GLN A 326 -47.01 -16.36 22.89
CA GLN A 326 -46.46 -15.85 24.15
C GLN A 326 -46.79 -14.37 24.28
N THR A 327 -47.76 -14.04 25.13
CA THR A 327 -48.15 -12.66 25.40
C THR A 327 -46.99 -11.90 26.08
N THR A 328 -46.60 -10.77 25.49
CA THR A 328 -45.60 -9.86 26.08
C THR A 328 -46.28 -8.76 26.89
N THR A 329 -47.33 -8.17 26.31
CA THR A 329 -48.21 -7.18 26.94
C THR A 329 -49.62 -7.35 26.40
N THR A 330 -50.63 -6.75 27.03
CA THR A 330 -52.02 -6.89 26.59
C THR A 330 -52.19 -6.56 25.10
N GLY A 331 -52.66 -7.53 24.31
CA GLY A 331 -52.86 -7.39 22.86
C GLY A 331 -51.60 -7.54 22.01
N LYS A 332 -50.44 -7.87 22.60
CA LYS A 332 -49.18 -8.12 21.90
C LYS A 332 -48.52 -9.41 22.36
N GLY A 333 -47.72 -9.99 21.49
CA GLY A 333 -46.98 -11.20 21.83
C GLY A 333 -46.18 -11.74 20.67
N ARG A 334 -45.63 -12.93 20.86
CA ARG A 334 -44.77 -13.61 19.89
C ARG A 334 -45.33 -14.99 19.59
N LEU A 335 -45.39 -15.34 18.31
CA LEU A 335 -45.66 -16.71 17.89
C LEU A 335 -44.38 -17.53 18.05
N VAL A 336 -44.50 -18.70 18.68
CA VAL A 336 -43.39 -19.63 18.91
C VAL A 336 -43.74 -20.98 18.31
N ALA A 337 -42.86 -21.48 17.45
CA ALA A 337 -42.90 -22.81 16.90
C ALA A 337 -41.91 -23.71 17.64
N GLU A 338 -42.40 -24.79 18.25
CA GLU A 338 -41.62 -25.80 18.96
C GLU A 338 -41.77 -27.18 18.31
N PHE A 339 -40.66 -27.85 18.05
CA PHE A 339 -40.62 -29.20 17.47
C PHE A 339 -39.31 -29.92 17.80
N GLU A 340 -39.28 -31.24 17.68
CA GLU A 340 -38.06 -32.04 17.83
C GLU A 340 -37.26 -32.03 16.51
N SER A 341 -36.11 -31.34 16.47
CA SER A 341 -35.36 -31.13 15.23
C SER A 341 -34.56 -32.33 14.74
N ALA A 342 -34.41 -33.37 15.57
CA ALA A 342 -33.84 -34.65 15.16
C ALA A 342 -34.78 -35.45 14.24
N ALA A 343 -36.09 -35.28 14.41
CA ALA A 343 -37.12 -36.02 13.68
C ALA A 343 -37.90 -35.16 12.67
N ASN A 344 -37.86 -33.83 12.80
CA ASN A 344 -38.68 -32.93 12.00
C ASN A 344 -37.87 -31.75 11.46
N VAL A 345 -38.28 -31.27 10.29
CA VAL A 345 -37.73 -30.08 9.65
C VAL A 345 -38.85 -29.06 9.49
N LEU A 346 -38.57 -27.82 9.88
CA LEU A 346 -39.42 -26.66 9.67
C LEU A 346 -38.68 -25.66 8.78
N ALA A 347 -39.31 -25.21 7.71
CA ALA A 347 -38.84 -24.14 6.86
C ALA A 347 -39.94 -23.08 6.66
N PHE A 348 -39.53 -21.85 6.39
CA PHE A 348 -40.42 -20.74 6.09
C PHE A 348 -40.41 -20.42 4.60
N GLU A 349 -41.51 -19.86 4.10
CA GLU A 349 -41.51 -19.19 2.79
C GLU A 349 -40.54 -17.99 2.80
N LYS A 350 -39.77 -17.85 1.72
CA LYS A 350 -38.75 -16.83 1.58
C LYS A 350 -38.84 -16.16 0.19
N PRO A 351 -38.79 -14.83 0.13
CA PRO A 351 -38.92 -13.93 1.27
C PRO A 351 -40.33 -14.03 1.89
N GLY A 352 -40.43 -13.84 3.20
CA GLY A 352 -41.70 -13.89 3.93
C GLY A 352 -41.67 -12.95 5.14
N ASP A 353 -42.80 -12.32 5.45
CA ASP A 353 -42.96 -11.47 6.65
C ASP A 353 -44.40 -11.59 7.16
N ALA A 354 -44.66 -12.65 7.92
CA ALA A 354 -45.97 -12.91 8.49
C ALA A 354 -45.85 -13.37 9.94
N LEU A 355 -46.76 -12.89 10.80
CA LEU A 355 -46.85 -13.26 12.22
C LEU A 355 -45.51 -13.13 12.99
N GLY A 356 -44.69 -12.15 12.61
CA GLY A 356 -43.38 -11.90 13.22
C GLY A 356 -42.27 -12.80 12.69
N PHE A 357 -42.55 -13.69 11.75
CA PHE A 357 -41.55 -14.50 11.06
C PHE A 357 -41.11 -13.81 9.77
N LYS A 358 -40.15 -12.91 9.91
CA LYS A 358 -39.49 -12.25 8.78
C LYS A 358 -38.29 -13.06 8.31
N SER A 359 -38.35 -13.60 7.10
CA SER A 359 -37.29 -14.46 6.56
C SER A 359 -36.94 -14.20 5.09
N ALA A 360 -35.71 -14.52 4.72
CA ALA A 360 -35.18 -14.47 3.35
C ALA A 360 -34.04 -15.48 3.18
N ASP A 361 -33.70 -15.84 1.94
CA ASP A 361 -32.60 -16.77 1.63
C ASP A 361 -31.21 -16.10 1.74
N LEU A 362 -30.98 -15.43 2.87
CA LEU A 362 -29.75 -14.72 3.16
C LEU A 362 -29.16 -15.21 4.48
N ARG A 363 -27.84 -15.32 4.52
CA ARG A 363 -27.06 -15.35 5.76
C ARG A 363 -26.18 -14.11 5.81
N ILE A 364 -26.11 -13.50 6.98
CA ILE A 364 -25.17 -12.42 7.28
C ILE A 364 -24.22 -12.94 8.35
N LYS A 365 -22.91 -12.64 8.25
CA LYS A 365 -21.89 -12.96 9.27
C LYS A 365 -20.67 -12.04 9.18
N ASN A 366 -19.87 -11.99 10.26
CA ASN A 366 -18.58 -11.33 10.24
C ASN A 366 -17.50 -12.32 9.80
N VAL A 367 -16.74 -11.98 8.74
CA VAL A 367 -15.62 -12.79 8.23
C VAL A 367 -14.45 -11.87 7.93
N ASP A 368 -13.30 -12.14 8.54
CA ASP A 368 -12.05 -11.38 8.33
C ASP A 368 -12.26 -9.86 8.42
N GLY A 369 -12.99 -9.41 9.45
CA GLY A 369 -13.23 -7.98 9.70
C GLY A 369 -14.21 -7.30 8.74
N ALA A 370 -15.00 -8.05 7.98
CA ALA A 370 -16.04 -7.51 7.10
C ALA A 370 -17.37 -8.24 7.28
N ILE A 371 -18.45 -7.56 6.90
CA ILE A 371 -19.78 -8.16 6.85
C ILE A 371 -19.87 -8.97 5.55
N GLN A 372 -20.09 -10.27 5.66
CA GLN A 372 -20.36 -11.15 4.54
C GLN A 372 -21.86 -11.47 4.50
N ILE A 373 -22.46 -11.31 3.33
CA ILE A 373 -23.82 -11.74 3.01
C ILE A 373 -23.72 -12.87 1.99
N ASN A 374 -24.38 -13.99 2.26
CA ASN A 374 -24.46 -15.13 1.35
C ASN A 374 -25.90 -15.47 1.04
N SER A 375 -26.17 -15.79 -0.21
CA SER A 375 -27.39 -16.47 -0.61
C SER A 375 -27.35 -17.93 -0.18
N ILE A 376 -28.49 -18.48 0.24
CA ILE A 376 -28.63 -19.91 0.56
C ILE A 376 -29.10 -20.69 -0.68
N SER A 377 -29.88 -20.06 -1.56
CA SER A 377 -30.38 -20.65 -2.80
C SER A 377 -29.37 -20.58 -3.95
N GLY A 378 -28.31 -19.78 -3.81
CA GLY A 378 -27.36 -19.47 -4.89
C GLY A 378 -27.82 -18.31 -5.79
N ASP A 379 -28.94 -17.66 -5.46
CA ASP A 379 -29.40 -16.46 -6.14
C ASP A 379 -28.49 -15.25 -5.89
N LEU A 380 -28.57 -14.27 -6.78
CA LEU A 380 -27.82 -13.02 -6.71
C LEU A 380 -28.18 -12.24 -5.44
N VAL A 381 -27.17 -11.76 -4.74
CA VAL A 381 -27.33 -10.97 -3.51
C VAL A 381 -27.27 -9.48 -3.82
N THR A 382 -28.34 -8.76 -3.50
CA THR A 382 -28.39 -7.30 -3.55
C THR A 382 -28.11 -6.71 -2.17
N VAL A 383 -27.26 -5.68 -2.11
CA VAL A 383 -26.92 -4.98 -0.86
C VAL A 383 -26.88 -3.48 -1.14
N ASP A 384 -27.59 -2.72 -0.29
CA ASP A 384 -27.49 -1.28 -0.23
C ASP A 384 -26.79 -0.89 1.08
N ALA A 385 -25.50 -0.56 1.00
CA ALA A 385 -24.74 -0.09 2.16
C ALA A 385 -24.23 1.33 1.91
N THR A 386 -24.47 2.22 2.88
CA THR A 386 -24.06 3.62 2.79
C THR A 386 -23.44 4.07 4.09
N ALA A 387 -22.56 5.06 4.00
CA ALA A 387 -22.01 5.71 5.18
C ALA A 387 -21.83 7.20 4.90
N THR A 388 -22.10 8.00 5.93
CA THR A 388 -21.93 9.45 5.90
C THR A 388 -20.96 9.86 7.00
N SER A 389 -20.19 10.92 6.75
CA SER A 389 -19.27 11.52 7.70
C SER A 389 -19.37 13.04 7.63
N LEU A 390 -19.00 13.74 8.71
CA LEU A 390 -18.78 15.19 8.68
C LEU A 390 -17.54 15.57 7.86
N ALA A 391 -16.56 14.66 7.74
CA ALA A 391 -15.43 14.86 6.84
C ALA A 391 -15.91 14.86 5.39
N LYS A 392 -15.97 16.05 4.79
CA LYS A 392 -16.20 16.19 3.35
C LYS A 392 -15.00 15.76 2.51
N LYS A 393 -13.80 15.79 3.10
CA LYS A 393 -12.54 15.40 2.48
C LYS A 393 -11.63 14.78 3.52
N THR A 394 -11.09 13.63 3.20
CA THR A 394 -10.05 12.93 3.97
C THR A 394 -8.81 12.79 3.09
N VAL A 395 -7.65 13.06 3.66
CA VAL A 395 -6.35 12.90 2.99
C VAL A 395 -5.48 12.04 3.90
N LYS A 396 -5.02 10.91 3.38
CA LYS A 396 -4.03 10.07 4.04
C LYS A 396 -2.69 10.28 3.34
N ILE A 397 -1.67 10.68 4.09
CA ILE A 397 -0.30 10.81 3.62
C ILE A 397 0.52 9.79 4.41
N SER A 398 1.27 8.95 3.72
CA SER A 398 2.13 7.92 4.30
C SER A 398 3.54 8.08 3.78
N ASN A 399 4.53 7.56 4.52
CA ASN A 399 5.95 7.70 4.17
C ASN A 399 6.38 9.17 3.98
N MET A 400 5.91 10.02 4.90
CA MET A 400 6.28 11.43 4.89
C MET A 400 7.74 11.58 5.28
N ALA A 401 8.44 12.51 4.62
CA ALA A 401 9.77 12.92 5.04
C ALA A 401 9.71 13.59 6.42
N TYR A 402 10.86 13.65 7.10
CA TYR A 402 10.99 14.33 8.40
C TYR A 402 11.00 15.86 8.22
N GLU A 403 9.84 16.44 7.96
CA GLU A 403 9.64 17.87 7.83
C GLU A 403 8.28 18.33 8.38
N ASP A 404 8.12 19.64 8.52
CA ASP A 404 6.86 20.24 8.98
C ASP A 404 5.75 20.06 7.92
N LEU A 405 4.65 19.42 8.32
CA LEU A 405 3.44 19.36 7.48
C LEU A 405 2.60 20.63 7.66
N ILE A 406 2.63 21.51 6.67
CA ILE A 406 1.76 22.69 6.62
C ILE A 406 0.47 22.35 5.85
N VAL A 407 -0.67 22.42 6.53
CA VAL A 407 -1.99 22.22 5.92
C VAL A 407 -2.70 23.56 5.73
N LEU A 408 -2.92 23.97 4.48
CA LEU A 408 -3.70 25.18 4.15
C LEU A 408 -5.13 24.80 3.77
N VAL A 409 -6.09 25.40 4.46
CA VAL A 409 -7.51 25.10 4.28
C VAL A 409 -8.25 26.36 3.80
N SER A 410 -8.65 26.40 2.53
CA SER A 410 -9.15 27.62 1.85
C SER A 410 -10.63 27.59 1.43
N GLY A 411 -11.30 28.74 1.48
CA GLY A 411 -12.71 29.00 1.08
C GLY A 411 -13.62 29.51 2.22
N ASN A 412 -14.91 29.72 1.95
CA ASN A 412 -15.83 30.39 2.89
C ASN A 412 -16.41 29.46 3.99
N GLY A 413 -16.84 30.03 5.12
CA GLY A 413 -17.54 29.34 6.23
C GLY A 413 -16.63 28.83 7.36
N ALA A 414 -17.24 28.43 8.48
CA ALA A 414 -16.55 27.78 9.59
C ALA A 414 -16.00 26.41 9.16
N ARG A 415 -14.78 26.08 9.59
CA ARG A 415 -14.02 24.89 9.18
C ARG A 415 -13.45 24.20 10.39
N SER A 416 -13.55 22.87 10.41
CA SER A 416 -12.85 22.03 11.37
C SER A 416 -11.81 21.20 10.62
N VAL A 417 -10.64 21.03 11.22
CA VAL A 417 -9.55 20.20 10.71
C VAL A 417 -9.16 19.26 11.84
N GLY A 418 -9.32 17.96 11.61
CA GLY A 418 -8.77 16.91 12.46
C GLY A 418 -7.58 16.28 11.76
N ALA A 419 -6.58 15.87 12.53
CA ALA A 419 -5.44 15.13 12.03
C ALA A 419 -5.07 14.05 13.04
N VAL A 420 -4.70 12.89 12.51
CA VAL A 420 -4.01 11.84 13.27
C VAL A 420 -2.71 11.56 12.57
N TYR A 421 -1.69 11.39 13.37
CA TYR A 421 -0.34 11.08 12.97
C TYR A 421 0.18 9.97 13.88
N ASP A 422 0.97 9.07 13.32
CA ASP A 422 1.70 8.10 14.12
C ASP A 422 2.75 8.83 14.97
N GLU A 423 3.13 8.25 16.12
CA GLU A 423 4.26 8.77 16.88
C GLU A 423 5.48 8.89 15.96
N GLN A 424 6.19 10.02 16.05
CA GLN A 424 7.44 10.18 15.35
C GLN A 424 8.38 9.04 15.76
N VAL A 425 8.67 8.13 14.83
CA VAL A 425 9.87 7.30 14.96
C VAL A 425 11.01 8.29 14.96
N ARG A 426 11.66 8.48 16.12
CA ARG A 426 12.88 9.31 16.16
C ARG A 426 13.84 8.70 15.15
N SER A 427 14.13 9.43 14.07
CA SER A 427 15.31 9.14 13.27
C SER A 427 16.49 9.21 14.23
N ASN A 428 17.03 8.05 14.58
CA ASN A 428 18.32 8.02 15.23
C ASN A 428 19.25 8.62 14.20
N ALA A 429 19.82 9.79 14.49
CA ALA A 429 20.63 10.62 13.59
C ALA A 429 21.99 9.98 13.20
N ASN A 430 21.99 8.66 12.97
CA ASN A 430 23.12 7.81 12.63
C ASN A 430 22.96 7.16 11.23
N GLU A 431 21.86 7.41 10.52
CA GLU A 431 21.75 7.07 9.10
C GLU A 431 22.85 7.83 8.32
N PRO A 432 23.61 7.15 7.44
CA PRO A 432 24.66 7.80 6.69
C PRO A 432 24.08 8.90 5.78
N LEU A 433 24.72 10.07 5.79
CA LEU A 433 24.37 11.23 4.97
C LEU A 433 25.40 11.42 3.87
N THR A 434 24.97 11.77 2.66
CA THR A 434 25.86 12.20 1.58
C THR A 434 25.69 13.70 1.36
N ILE A 435 26.78 14.46 1.46
CA ILE A 435 26.83 15.87 1.13
C ILE A 435 27.37 16.01 -0.28
N ARG A 436 26.58 16.57 -1.18
CA ARG A 436 26.95 16.82 -2.58
C ARG A 436 27.05 18.30 -2.85
N VAL A 437 28.15 18.74 -3.44
CA VAL A 437 28.30 20.13 -3.91
C VAL A 437 27.49 20.30 -5.20
N THR A 438 26.56 21.24 -5.22
CA THR A 438 25.60 21.40 -6.33
C THR A 438 25.89 22.58 -7.24
N ASP A 439 26.92 23.37 -6.95
CA ASP A 439 27.34 24.49 -7.76
C ASP A 439 28.84 24.51 -8.02
N VAL A 440 29.25 25.23 -9.08
CA VAL A 440 30.67 25.36 -9.47
C VAL A 440 31.46 26.30 -8.56
N ASN A 441 30.79 27.07 -7.69
CA ASN A 441 31.42 28.07 -6.82
C ASN A 441 31.53 27.59 -5.36
N SER A 442 31.23 26.31 -5.07
CA SER A 442 31.23 25.78 -3.69
C SER A 442 30.39 26.63 -2.73
N SER A 443 29.25 27.18 -3.18
CA SER A 443 28.36 27.99 -2.35
C SER A 443 27.08 27.27 -1.96
N GLN A 444 26.79 26.12 -2.57
CA GLN A 444 25.60 25.34 -2.29
C GLN A 444 25.93 23.85 -2.12
N ILE A 445 25.35 23.26 -1.07
CA ILE A 445 25.39 21.83 -0.82
C ILE A 445 23.98 21.23 -0.80
N GLU A 446 23.88 19.98 -1.22
CA GLU A 446 22.71 19.13 -1.07
C GLU A 446 23.04 17.98 -0.13
N ILE A 447 22.14 17.71 0.80
CA ILE A 447 22.23 16.68 1.81
C ILE A 447 21.29 15.57 1.37
N LEU A 448 21.82 14.40 1.10
CA LEU A 448 21.08 13.22 0.67
C LEU A 448 21.15 12.13 1.73
N ASP A 449 20.11 11.31 1.79
CA ASP A 449 20.12 10.05 2.50
C ASP A 449 21.01 9.06 1.72
N SER A 450 22.07 8.54 2.33
CA SER A 450 23.03 7.69 1.60
C SER A 450 22.46 6.31 1.22
N VAL A 451 21.34 5.87 1.83
CA VAL A 451 20.74 4.56 1.57
C VAL A 451 19.75 4.63 0.41
N SER A 452 18.82 5.58 0.47
CA SER A 452 17.75 5.78 -0.52
C SER A 452 18.17 6.68 -1.68
N GLY A 453 19.21 7.50 -1.50
CA GLY A 453 19.62 8.51 -2.47
C GLY A 453 18.64 9.69 -2.58
N HIS A 454 17.65 9.78 -1.69
CA HIS A 454 16.70 10.88 -1.67
C HIS A 454 17.35 12.15 -1.12
N SER A 455 17.06 13.29 -1.77
CA SER A 455 17.45 14.61 -1.27
C SER A 455 16.67 14.95 -0.01
N ILE A 456 17.39 15.23 1.07
CA ILE A 456 16.83 15.62 2.38
C ILE A 456 16.73 17.14 2.46
N ALA A 457 17.79 17.84 2.06
CA ALA A 457 17.83 19.30 2.10
C ALA A 457 18.85 19.90 1.15
N THR A 458 18.60 21.13 0.70
CA THR A 458 19.61 21.97 0.05
C THR A 458 19.94 23.15 0.96
N ARG A 459 21.22 23.45 1.12
CA ARG A 459 21.74 24.52 1.97
C ARG A 459 22.70 25.42 1.21
N GLN A 460 22.51 26.72 1.37
CA GLN A 460 23.52 27.71 0.98
C GLN A 460 24.55 27.80 2.10
N LEU A 461 25.82 27.88 1.72
CA LEU A 461 26.92 28.19 2.61
C LEU A 461 27.00 29.70 2.79
N ASP A 462 27.36 30.14 3.99
CA ASP A 462 27.65 31.54 4.27
C ASP A 462 29.00 31.96 3.64
N PRO A 463 29.38 33.26 3.69
CA PRO A 463 30.66 33.72 3.12
C PRO A 463 31.92 33.08 3.73
N ASN A 464 31.80 32.40 4.87
CA ASN A 464 32.88 31.68 5.55
C ASN A 464 32.82 30.17 5.27
N GLY A 465 31.89 29.68 4.43
CA GLY A 465 31.74 28.27 4.07
C GLY A 465 30.91 27.45 5.06
N PHE A 466 30.16 28.09 5.96
CA PHE A 466 29.37 27.40 6.99
C PHE A 466 27.90 27.25 6.62
N THR A 467 27.29 26.15 7.05
CA THR A 467 25.83 26.02 7.11
C THR A 467 25.40 25.05 8.20
N ASN A 468 24.11 25.07 8.55
CA ASN A 468 23.55 24.24 9.59
C ASN A 468 22.40 23.37 9.04
N PHE A 469 22.39 22.11 9.42
CA PHE A 469 21.27 21.21 9.17
C PHE A 469 21.13 20.20 10.32
N ALA A 470 19.91 20.07 10.84
CA ALA A 470 19.63 19.35 12.08
C ALA A 470 20.55 19.83 13.22
N ASN A 471 21.28 18.91 13.87
CA ASN A 471 22.24 19.21 14.93
C ASN A 471 23.69 19.24 14.44
N TYR A 472 23.91 19.30 13.12
CA TYR A 472 25.23 19.34 12.49
C TYR A 472 25.52 20.74 11.94
N GLU A 473 26.73 21.23 12.23
CA GLU A 473 27.34 22.36 11.54
C GLU A 473 28.30 21.80 10.48
N PHE A 474 28.15 22.26 9.25
CA PHE A 474 28.98 21.88 8.13
C PHE A 474 29.87 23.06 7.76
N GLU A 475 31.17 22.80 7.63
CA GLU A 475 32.15 23.76 7.10
C GLU A 475 32.79 23.14 5.86
N LEU A 476 32.59 23.77 4.70
CA LEU A 476 33.28 23.39 3.48
C LEU A 476 34.52 24.28 3.30
N ARG A 477 35.71 23.66 3.29
CA ARG A 477 36.98 24.35 3.05
C ARG A 477 37.60 23.92 1.73
N GLY A 478 38.13 24.89 0.99
CA GLY A 478 38.80 24.67 -0.30
C GLY A 478 37.85 24.84 -1.49
N ASP A 479 38.35 24.55 -2.69
CA ASP A 479 37.60 24.64 -3.94
C ASP A 479 37.01 23.26 -4.29
N ALA A 480 35.86 22.92 -3.72
CA ALA A 480 35.16 21.70 -4.09
C ALA A 480 34.53 21.84 -5.49
N GLY A 481 34.68 20.80 -6.30
CA GLY A 481 34.11 20.73 -7.64
C GLY A 481 32.61 20.46 -7.62
N LEU A 482 31.95 20.83 -8.72
CA LEU A 482 30.56 20.46 -8.95
C LEU A 482 30.42 18.92 -8.92
N ASN A 483 29.46 18.42 -8.14
CA ASN A 483 29.20 17.01 -7.85
C ASN A 483 30.23 16.29 -6.95
N ASP A 484 31.15 17.02 -6.31
CA ASP A 484 31.94 16.42 -5.23
C ASP A 484 31.02 15.91 -4.12
N GLN A 485 31.34 14.74 -3.57
CA GLN A 485 30.52 14.05 -2.58
C GLN A 485 31.32 13.69 -1.34
N PHE A 486 30.71 13.91 -0.17
CA PHE A 486 31.25 13.57 1.14
C PHE A 486 30.23 12.74 1.91
N THR A 487 30.57 11.51 2.26
CA THR A 487 29.69 10.64 3.05
C THR A 487 30.04 10.76 4.54
N LEU A 488 29.07 11.21 5.33
CA LEU A 488 29.11 11.17 6.79
C LEU A 488 28.41 9.90 7.25
N ALA A 489 29.18 8.92 7.70
CA ALA A 489 28.67 7.73 8.36
C ALA A 489 29.07 7.76 9.83
N ALA A 490 28.15 7.38 10.73
CA ALA A 490 28.50 7.19 12.13
C ALA A 490 29.50 6.04 12.26
N SER A 491 30.72 6.32 12.72
CA SER A 491 31.66 5.27 13.09
C SER A 491 31.12 4.55 14.31
N VAL A 492 30.66 3.31 14.14
CA VAL A 492 30.45 2.41 15.28
C VAL A 492 31.81 2.24 15.94
N ASN A 493 31.96 2.79 17.15
CA ASN A 493 33.23 2.85 17.89
C ASN A 493 33.93 1.49 17.96
N VAL A 494 34.84 1.18 17.02
CA VAL A 494 35.80 0.10 17.14
C VAL A 494 37.17 0.75 17.29
N ALA A 495 37.67 0.81 18.53
CA ALA A 495 39.05 1.20 18.77
C ALA A 495 39.98 0.28 17.94
N GLY A 496 40.75 0.86 17.04
CA GLY A 496 41.62 0.12 16.11
C GLY A 496 41.16 0.09 14.65
N ASP A 497 40.07 0.80 14.28
CA ASP A 497 39.71 0.95 12.87
C ASP A 497 40.78 1.74 12.09
N ASN A 498 41.32 1.12 11.05
CA ASN A 498 42.34 1.67 10.16
C ASN A 498 41.87 1.78 8.71
N GLN A 499 40.56 1.79 8.45
CA GLN A 499 40.02 1.88 7.08
C GLN A 499 40.52 3.10 6.32
N ASN A 500 40.52 4.30 6.92
CA ASN A 500 41.11 5.48 6.27
C ASN A 500 42.60 5.33 6.00
N LEU A 501 43.34 4.65 6.89
CA LEU A 501 44.75 4.34 6.67
C LEU A 501 44.93 3.33 5.52
N ASN A 502 44.06 2.33 5.41
CA ASN A 502 44.03 1.39 4.29
C ASN A 502 43.69 2.10 2.97
N SER A 503 42.70 2.99 2.95
CA SER A 503 42.39 3.79 1.76
C SER A 503 43.56 4.68 1.34
N ILE A 504 44.29 5.28 2.29
CA ILE A 504 45.53 6.02 2.01
C ILE A 504 46.63 5.08 1.47
N LEU A 505 46.75 3.85 2.00
CA LEU A 505 47.70 2.86 1.50
C LEU A 505 47.36 2.39 0.08
N GLU A 506 46.08 2.25 -0.25
CA GLU A 506 45.60 1.83 -1.58
C GLU A 506 45.91 2.85 -2.68
N LEU A 507 46.02 4.14 -2.35
CA LEU A 507 46.46 5.19 -3.28
C LEU A 507 47.89 4.96 -3.83
N ARG A 508 48.67 4.07 -3.20
CA ARG A 508 49.95 3.59 -3.74
C ARG A 508 49.79 2.83 -5.05
N THR A 509 48.67 2.13 -5.22
CA THR A 509 48.42 1.20 -6.33
C THR A 509 47.26 1.63 -7.22
N LEU A 510 46.33 2.42 -6.70
CA LEU A 510 45.17 2.89 -7.43
C LEU A 510 45.56 3.92 -8.50
N ASP A 511 44.99 3.81 -9.69
CA ASP A 511 45.18 4.74 -10.79
C ASP A 511 44.73 6.16 -10.40
N ALA A 512 45.68 7.03 -10.05
CA ALA A 512 45.40 8.36 -9.48
C ALA A 512 44.97 9.40 -10.53
N ASP A 513 45.24 9.15 -11.81
CA ASP A 513 45.02 10.10 -12.92
C ASP A 513 44.45 9.39 -14.17
N GLY A 514 43.42 8.56 -13.94
CA GLY A 514 42.74 7.79 -14.99
C GLY A 514 43.35 6.41 -15.29
N ALA A 515 42.62 5.59 -16.04
CA ALA A 515 42.94 4.18 -16.26
C ALA A 515 44.37 3.98 -16.81
N GLY A 516 45.19 3.22 -16.10
CA GLY A 516 46.58 2.93 -16.43
C GLY A 516 47.63 3.95 -15.94
N SER A 517 47.22 5.04 -15.27
CA SER A 517 48.14 6.03 -14.69
C SER A 517 49.04 5.44 -13.60
N GLY A 518 48.56 4.42 -12.89
CA GLY A 518 49.14 3.85 -11.67
C GLY A 518 49.07 4.79 -10.48
N GLY A 519 49.43 4.27 -9.31
CA GLY A 519 49.42 5.06 -8.08
C GLY A 519 50.48 6.15 -8.00
N PHE A 520 50.42 6.94 -6.92
CA PHE A 520 51.22 8.16 -6.77
C PHE A 520 52.73 7.96 -6.96
N GLN A 521 53.27 6.79 -6.61
CA GLN A 521 54.69 6.48 -6.82
C GLN A 521 55.05 6.42 -8.31
N LYS A 522 54.18 5.87 -9.17
CA LYS A 522 54.38 5.80 -10.61
C LYS A 522 54.24 7.18 -11.25
N VAL A 523 53.25 7.96 -10.81
CA VAL A 523 53.05 9.35 -11.25
C VAL A 523 54.27 10.22 -10.90
N PHE A 524 54.74 10.16 -9.65
CA PHE A 524 55.93 10.91 -9.22
C PHE A 524 57.19 10.51 -10.00
N ASN A 525 57.43 9.20 -10.20
CA ASN A 525 58.56 8.72 -11.00
C ASN A 525 58.49 9.20 -12.45
N THR A 526 57.29 9.32 -13.01
CA THR A 526 57.08 9.83 -14.38
C THR A 526 57.44 11.31 -14.47
N ILE A 527 57.04 12.12 -13.47
CA ILE A 527 57.40 13.54 -13.38
C ILE A 527 58.93 13.69 -13.25
N VAL A 528 59.56 12.94 -12.35
CA VAL A 528 61.02 12.99 -12.15
C VAL A 528 61.77 12.56 -13.42
N ALA A 529 61.31 11.51 -14.10
CA ALA A 529 61.89 11.10 -15.38
C ALA A 529 61.74 12.18 -16.46
N GLY A 530 60.58 12.85 -16.52
CA GLY A 530 60.34 13.97 -17.43
C GLY A 530 61.26 15.16 -17.17
N VAL A 531 61.39 15.58 -15.91
CA VAL A 531 62.32 16.65 -15.51
C VAL A 531 63.77 16.26 -15.80
N GLY A 532 64.17 15.03 -15.45
CA GLY A 532 65.52 14.53 -15.73
C GLY A 532 65.85 14.53 -17.23
N ALA A 533 64.90 14.10 -18.07
CA ALA A 533 65.04 14.16 -19.52
C ALA A 533 65.16 15.60 -20.03
N SER A 534 64.36 16.53 -19.48
CA SER A 534 64.41 17.95 -19.84
C SER A 534 65.75 18.60 -19.45
N VAL A 535 66.24 18.32 -18.23
CA VAL A 535 67.56 18.80 -17.76
C VAL A 535 68.69 18.22 -18.62
N GLN A 536 68.66 16.93 -18.92
CA GLN A 536 69.67 16.30 -19.78
C GLN A 536 69.66 16.90 -21.20
N SER A 537 68.47 17.13 -21.76
CA SER A 537 68.31 17.80 -23.05
C SER A 537 68.84 19.24 -23.01
N GLY A 538 68.55 19.99 -21.94
CA GLY A 538 69.09 21.33 -21.72
C GLY A 538 70.61 21.34 -21.60
N GLY A 539 71.20 20.36 -20.91
CA GLY A 539 72.65 20.19 -20.80
C GLY A 539 73.32 19.90 -22.14
N ILE A 540 72.73 19.04 -22.97
CA ILE A 540 73.22 18.78 -24.34
C ILE A 540 73.16 20.06 -25.18
N SER A 541 72.06 20.81 -25.11
CA SER A 541 71.91 22.09 -25.80
C SER A 541 72.93 23.13 -25.34
N LEU A 542 73.21 23.20 -24.03
CA LEU A 542 74.24 24.06 -23.47
C LEU A 542 75.63 23.69 -23.99
N GLN A 543 76.00 22.40 -23.96
CA GLN A 543 77.29 21.93 -24.49
C GLN A 543 77.46 22.27 -25.97
N ALA A 544 76.40 22.12 -26.77
CA ALA A 544 76.41 22.50 -28.17
C ALA A 544 76.58 24.04 -28.35
N ALA A 545 75.92 24.84 -27.51
CA ALA A 545 76.06 26.29 -27.54
C ALA A 545 77.46 26.75 -27.08
N GLU A 546 78.04 26.12 -26.07
CA GLU A 546 79.41 26.39 -25.61
C GLU A 546 80.44 26.03 -26.69
N ALA A 547 80.30 24.86 -27.33
CA ALA A 547 81.16 24.47 -28.44
C ALA A 547 81.07 25.48 -29.61
N ASN A 548 79.87 25.96 -29.94
CA ASN A 548 79.68 27.00 -30.95
C ASN A 548 80.31 28.34 -30.54
N ARG A 549 80.17 28.75 -29.27
CA ARG A 549 80.82 29.95 -28.73
C ARG A 549 82.34 29.83 -28.85
N ASP A 550 82.91 28.70 -28.45
CA ASP A 550 84.36 28.49 -28.48
C ASP A 550 84.90 28.49 -29.91
N ALA A 551 84.20 27.84 -30.84
CA ALA A 551 84.53 27.92 -32.26
C ALA A 551 84.47 29.36 -32.80
N ALA A 552 83.49 30.16 -32.38
CA ALA A 552 83.38 31.57 -32.76
C ALA A 552 84.49 32.43 -32.15
N ALA A 553 84.86 32.21 -30.89
CA ALA A 553 85.95 32.90 -30.21
C ALA A 553 87.32 32.55 -30.82
N GLU A 554 87.52 31.29 -31.22
CA GLU A 554 88.72 30.85 -31.94
C GLU A 554 88.80 31.51 -33.32
N ALA A 555 87.69 31.58 -34.05
CA ALA A 555 87.61 32.29 -35.33
C ALA A 555 87.87 33.80 -35.17
N GLU A 556 87.36 34.44 -34.12
CA GLU A 556 87.67 35.83 -33.78
C GLU A 556 89.17 36.01 -33.49
N THR A 557 89.75 35.12 -32.69
CA THR A 557 91.18 35.14 -32.34
C THR A 557 92.07 34.94 -33.56
N GLN A 558 91.66 34.14 -34.55
CA GLN A 558 92.39 34.02 -35.82
C GLN A 558 92.37 35.32 -36.64
N PHE A 559 91.29 36.10 -36.59
CA PHE A 559 91.17 37.35 -37.34
C PHE A 559 91.82 38.55 -36.64
N SER A 560 91.69 38.63 -35.30
CA SER A 560 92.22 39.73 -34.48
C SER A 560 93.57 39.42 -33.81
N GLY A 561 94.08 38.21 -33.98
CA GLY A 561 95.35 37.76 -33.41
C GLY A 561 96.54 38.41 -34.11
N VAL A 562 97.37 39.10 -33.33
CA VAL A 562 98.57 39.76 -33.85
C VAL A 562 99.70 38.73 -33.93
N ASN A 563 100.29 38.58 -35.11
CA ASN A 563 101.41 37.65 -35.30
C ASN A 563 102.70 38.29 -34.79
N LEU A 564 103.12 37.94 -33.57
CA LEU A 564 104.29 38.51 -32.90
C LEU A 564 105.59 38.32 -33.68
N ASP A 565 105.71 37.28 -34.52
CA ASP A 565 106.87 37.10 -35.38
C ASP A 565 106.90 38.11 -36.52
N ALA A 566 105.73 38.46 -37.08
CA ALA A 566 105.59 39.51 -38.09
C ALA A 566 105.82 40.91 -37.50
N GLU A 567 105.32 41.19 -36.29
CA GLU A 567 105.61 42.44 -35.59
C GLU A 567 107.08 42.55 -35.15
N ALA A 568 107.71 41.45 -34.72
CA ALA A 568 109.13 41.44 -34.37
C ALA A 568 110.02 41.66 -35.61
N ALA A 569 109.66 41.10 -36.77
CA ALA A 569 110.34 41.37 -38.04
C ALA A 569 110.20 42.85 -38.45
N ALA A 570 109.00 43.42 -38.34
CA ALA A 570 108.78 44.85 -38.59
C ALA A 570 109.55 45.73 -37.59
N LEU A 571 109.64 45.33 -36.32
CA LEU A 571 110.42 46.03 -35.30
C LEU A 571 111.92 45.98 -35.63
N MET A 572 112.45 44.83 -36.06
CA MET A 572 113.84 44.71 -36.50
C MET A 572 114.14 45.55 -37.74
N GLU A 573 113.20 45.61 -38.69
CA GLU A 573 113.28 46.49 -39.86
C GLU A 573 113.34 47.97 -39.44
N PHE A 574 112.45 48.41 -38.54
CA PHE A 574 112.46 49.78 -38.00
C PHE A 574 113.74 50.08 -37.21
N GLN A 575 114.28 49.11 -36.46
CA GLN A 575 115.55 49.28 -35.74
C GLN A 575 116.74 49.37 -36.69
N GLN A 576 116.79 48.57 -37.77
CA GLN A 576 117.82 48.69 -38.81
C GLN A 576 117.72 50.03 -39.55
N ALA A 577 116.51 50.46 -39.90
CA ALA A 577 116.27 51.76 -40.52
C ALA A 577 116.75 52.90 -39.60
N TYR A 578 116.44 52.83 -38.30
CA TYR A 578 116.88 53.83 -37.32
C TYR A 578 118.40 53.85 -37.15
N GLN A 579 119.06 52.69 -37.07
CA GLN A 579 120.53 52.61 -37.04
C GLN A 579 121.17 53.12 -38.33
N ALA A 580 120.56 52.85 -39.48
CA ALA A 580 121.00 53.41 -40.77
C ALA A 580 120.86 54.93 -40.80
N SER A 581 119.73 55.48 -40.33
CA SER A 581 119.53 56.94 -40.20
C SER A 581 120.52 57.57 -39.21
N ALA A 582 120.83 56.91 -38.09
CA ALA A 582 121.81 57.37 -37.11
C ALA A 582 123.24 57.36 -37.67
N ARG A 583 123.60 56.35 -38.47
CA ARG A 583 124.87 56.32 -39.21
C ARG A 583 124.95 57.45 -40.23
N ILE A 584 123.90 57.70 -41.01
CA ILE A 584 123.83 58.85 -41.92
C ILE A 584 124.05 60.17 -41.15
N LEU A 585 123.44 60.33 -39.97
CA LEU A 585 123.62 61.50 -39.12
C LEU A 585 125.04 61.63 -38.56
N SER A 586 125.68 60.51 -38.19
CA SER A 586 127.07 60.44 -37.75
C SER A 586 128.03 60.86 -38.86
N THR A 587 127.86 60.32 -40.07
CA THR A 587 128.67 60.69 -41.23
C THR A 587 128.45 62.15 -41.61
N ALA A 588 127.22 62.66 -41.54
CA ALA A 588 126.94 64.07 -41.75
C ALA A 588 127.63 64.96 -40.70
N ARG A 589 127.66 64.53 -39.42
CA ARG A 589 128.34 65.25 -38.33
C ARG A 589 129.87 65.23 -38.48
N GLU A 590 130.45 64.11 -38.92
CA GLU A 590 131.88 63.99 -39.24
C GLU A 590 132.28 64.85 -40.45
N LEU A 591 131.47 64.88 -41.51
CA LEU A 591 131.68 65.79 -42.66
C LEU A 591 131.56 67.26 -42.26
N PHE A 592 130.64 67.60 -41.35
CA PHE A 592 130.48 68.96 -40.84
C PHE A 592 131.64 69.39 -39.94
N GLN A 593 132.15 68.49 -39.10
CA GLN A 593 133.33 68.75 -38.26
C GLN A 593 134.61 68.89 -39.10
N ALA A 594 134.78 68.05 -40.12
CA ALA A 594 135.90 68.17 -41.08
C ALA A 594 135.88 69.51 -41.86
N LEU A 595 134.71 70.10 -42.07
CA LEU A 595 134.57 71.45 -42.67
C LEU A 595 134.87 72.59 -41.68
N ILE A 596 134.68 72.38 -40.37
CA ILE A 596 134.97 73.37 -39.32
C ILE A 596 136.45 73.37 -38.91
N ASP A 597 137.13 72.21 -38.97
CA ASP A 597 138.54 72.07 -38.54
C ASP A 597 139.59 72.53 -39.57
N VAL A 598 139.17 73.14 -40.71
CA VAL A 598 140.07 73.66 -41.77
C VAL A 598 140.07 75.20 -41.88
N VAL A 599 139.41 75.92 -40.96
CA VAL A 599 139.56 77.39 -40.79
C VAL A 599 140.55 77.74 -39.69
#